data_AF-A0A1W6MXK2-F1
#
_entry.id   AF-A0A1W6MXK2-F1
#
_cell.length_a   1.000
_cell.length_b   1.000
_cell.length_c   1.000
_cell.angle_alpha   90.00
_cell.angle_beta   90.00
_cell.angle_gamma   90.00
#
_symmetry.space_group_name_H-M   'P 1'
#
loop_
_entity.id
_entity.type
_entity.pdbx_description
1 polymer ?
#
loop_
_entity_poly.entity_id
_entity_poly.type
_entity_poly.pdbx_seq_one_letter_code
_entity_poly.pdbx_strand_id
1 'polypeptide(L)'
;MGAYRIREVRIVDQAVDAAKTETLREYERDSDSERAIVEQARHFFELEVLSPKAPQTVDFDALIVLDAHGREIARFNVSDVWRREAEAVNSGKAFTHWA
;
A
#
# COMPACT_ATOMS: atom_id res chain seq x y z
N MET A 1 22.98 0.45 -0.74
CA MET A 1 22.10 1.41 -0.05
C MET A 1 21.68 2.56 -0.97
N GLY A 2 20.38 2.67 -1.22
CA GLY A 2 19.71 3.84 -1.77
C GLY A 2 18.59 4.29 -0.83
N ALA A 3 18.27 5.57 -0.87
CA ALA A 3 17.18 6.15 -0.10
C ALA A 3 15.85 5.99 -0.86
N TYR A 4 14.84 5.49 -0.16
CA TYR A 4 13.48 5.31 -0.67
C TYR A 4 12.51 6.11 0.21
N ARG A 5 11.42 6.56 -0.39
CA ARG A 5 10.34 7.23 0.34
C ARG A 5 9.08 6.38 0.28
N ILE A 6 8.51 6.13 1.44
CA ILE A 6 7.22 5.44 1.57
C ILE A 6 6.19 6.50 1.93
N ARG A 7 5.11 6.59 1.16
CA ARG A 7 4.00 7.51 1.38
C ARG A 7 2.74 6.76 1.71
N GLU A 8 2.11 7.13 2.81
CA GLU A 8 0.72 6.80 3.07
C GLU A 8 -0.13 7.95 2.52
N VAL A 9 -1.08 7.62 1.65
CA VAL A 9 -1.87 8.62 0.95
C VAL A 9 -3.36 8.36 1.07
N ARG A 10 -4.14 9.45 1.06
CA ARG A 10 -5.60 9.44 0.92
C ARG A 10 -5.97 9.80 -0.51
N ILE A 11 -6.93 9.10 -1.09
CA ILE A 11 -7.47 9.40 -2.42
C ILE A 11 -8.60 10.42 -2.25
N VAL A 12 -8.35 11.65 -2.68
CA VAL A 12 -9.27 12.79 -2.52
C VAL A 12 -10.16 13.02 -3.75
N ASP A 13 -9.75 12.54 -4.93
CA ASP A 13 -10.56 12.66 -6.15
C ASP A 13 -10.28 11.50 -7.11
N GLN A 14 -11.32 10.80 -7.56
CA GLN A 14 -11.25 9.78 -8.61
C GLN A 14 -11.57 10.42 -9.97
N ALA A 15 -10.81 11.43 -10.36
CA ALA A 15 -10.88 11.97 -11.72
C ALA A 15 -10.19 10.99 -12.70
N VAL A 16 -10.75 10.91 -13.91
CA VAL A 16 -10.47 9.89 -14.96
C VAL A 16 -9.00 9.81 -15.41
N ASP A 17 -8.16 10.83 -15.13
CA ASP A 17 -6.78 10.90 -15.63
C ASP A 17 -5.67 10.71 -14.58
N ALA A 18 -5.96 10.92 -13.29
CA ALA A 18 -5.06 10.58 -12.19
C ALA A 18 -5.82 10.78 -10.88
N ALA A 19 -5.90 9.74 -10.06
CA ALA A 19 -6.43 9.88 -8.71
C ALA A 19 -5.61 10.95 -7.98
N LYS A 20 -6.24 12.05 -7.56
CA LYS A 20 -5.56 13.03 -6.72
C LYS A 20 -5.35 12.38 -5.36
N THR A 21 -4.10 12.31 -4.96
CA THR A 21 -3.70 11.76 -3.66
C THR A 21 -3.20 12.88 -2.76
N GLU A 22 -3.69 12.89 -1.53
CA GLU A 22 -3.16 13.70 -0.44
C GLU A 22 -2.17 12.84 0.36
N THR A 23 -0.95 13.33 0.55
CA THR A 23 0.03 12.63 1.41
C THR A 23 -0.32 12.86 2.88
N LEU A 24 -0.61 11.78 3.60
CA LEU A 24 -0.86 11.81 5.04
C LEU A 24 0.44 11.72 5.82
N ARG A 25 1.28 10.74 5.45
CA ARG A 25 2.56 10.46 6.11
C ARG A 25 3.60 10.08 5.06
N GLU A 26 4.84 10.51 5.27
CA GLU A 26 5.98 10.17 4.41
C GLU A 26 7.14 9.71 5.32
N TYR A 27 7.79 8.62 4.93
CA TYR A 27 8.92 8.05 5.65
C TYR A 27 10.08 7.82 4.69
N GLU A 28 11.27 8.24 5.10
CA GLU A 28 12.50 7.89 4.40
C GLU A 28 13.08 6.60 4.96
N ARG A 29 13.50 5.70 4.08
CA ARG A 29 14.08 4.40 4.42
C ARG A 29 15.26 4.09 3.51
N ASP A 30 16.37 3.73 4.13
CA ASP A 30 17.50 3.16 3.43
C ASP A 30 17.28 1.68 3.16
N SER A 31 17.59 1.26 1.95
CA SER A 31 17.58 -0.16 1.59
C SER A 31 18.64 -0.46 0.55
N ASP A 32 19.12 -1.70 0.56
CA ASP A 32 20.12 -2.18 -0.40
C ASP A 32 19.53 -2.58 -1.75
N SER A 33 18.20 -2.70 -1.86
CA SER A 33 17.50 -3.13 -3.07
C SER A 33 16.07 -2.61 -3.13
N GLU A 34 15.62 -2.23 -4.34
CA GLU A 34 14.20 -1.92 -4.62
C GLU A 34 13.28 -3.06 -4.17
N ARG A 35 13.66 -4.31 -4.47
CA ARG A 35 12.86 -5.47 -4.08
C ARG A 35 12.73 -5.57 -2.56
N ALA A 36 13.82 -5.32 -1.84
CA ALA A 36 13.81 -5.42 -0.38
C ALA A 36 12.92 -4.34 0.26
N ILE A 37 12.95 -3.09 -0.24
CA ILE A 37 12.09 -2.04 0.30
C ILE A 37 10.61 -2.26 -0.05
N VAL A 38 10.32 -2.76 -1.25
CA VAL A 38 8.96 -3.09 -1.68
C VAL A 38 8.37 -4.20 -0.84
N GLU A 39 9.12 -5.27 -0.55
CA GLU A 39 8.66 -6.35 0.33
C GLU A 39 8.46 -5.88 1.78
N GLN A 40 9.34 -5.00 2.30
CA GLN A 40 9.15 -4.42 3.63
C GLN A 40 7.89 -3.55 3.69
N ALA A 41 7.69 -2.69 2.71
CA ALA A 41 6.51 -1.83 2.62
C ALA A 41 5.22 -2.65 2.49
N ARG A 42 5.25 -3.72 1.69
CA ARG A 42 4.15 -4.68 1.55
C ARG A 42 3.83 -5.36 2.88
N HIS A 43 4.84 -5.86 3.58
CA HIS A 43 4.61 -6.56 4.85
C HIS A 43 4.02 -5.63 5.91
N PHE A 44 4.52 -4.39 6.00
CA PHE A 44 3.94 -3.36 6.85
C PHE A 44 2.47 -3.09 6.47
N PHE A 45 2.20 -2.87 5.19
CA PHE A 45 0.85 -2.63 4.68
C PHE A 45 -0.12 -3.77 5.02
N GLU A 46 0.31 -5.02 4.84
CA GLU A 46 -0.47 -6.20 5.20
C GLU A 46 -0.82 -6.22 6.69
N LEU A 47 0.17 -5.98 7.57
CA LEU A 47 -0.05 -5.97 9.02
C LEU A 47 -1.08 -4.93 9.45
N GLU A 48 -1.04 -3.74 8.84
CA GLU A 48 -1.98 -2.66 9.15
C GLU A 48 -3.39 -2.95 8.61
N VAL A 49 -3.50 -3.38 7.35
CA VAL A 49 -4.77 -3.50 6.61
C VAL A 49 -5.53 -4.79 6.91
N LEU A 50 -4.82 -5.86 7.27
CA LEU A 50 -5.41 -7.16 7.62
C LEU A 50 -5.64 -7.31 9.12
N SER A 51 -5.25 -6.33 9.92
CA SER A 51 -5.55 -6.32 11.34
C SER A 51 -7.07 -6.36 11.54
N PRO A 52 -7.60 -7.14 12.51
CA PRO A 52 -9.03 -7.10 12.84
C PRO A 52 -9.55 -5.71 13.24
N LYS A 53 -8.63 -4.81 13.61
CA LYS A 53 -8.92 -3.41 13.96
C LYS A 53 -8.72 -2.44 12.78
N ALA A 54 -8.27 -2.92 11.62
CA ALA A 54 -7.97 -2.11 10.45
C ALA A 54 -9.08 -1.13 10.06
N PRO A 55 -10.39 -1.50 10.09
CA PRO A 55 -11.47 -0.56 9.77
C PRO A 55 -11.54 0.68 10.69
N GLN A 56 -10.90 0.61 11.87
CA GLN A 56 -10.88 1.68 12.87
C GLN A 56 -9.52 2.39 12.93
N THR A 57 -8.46 1.77 12.41
CA THR A 57 -7.07 2.25 12.57
C THR A 57 -6.43 2.71 11.26
N VAL A 58 -6.85 2.17 10.11
CA VAL A 58 -6.33 2.56 8.79
C VAL A 58 -7.06 3.80 8.32
N ASP A 59 -6.32 4.91 8.24
CA ASP A 59 -6.78 6.24 7.81
C ASP A 59 -6.25 6.63 6.40
N PHE A 60 -5.46 5.77 5.77
CA PHE A 60 -4.92 5.93 4.41
C PHE A 60 -5.61 4.98 3.42
N ASP A 61 -5.63 5.37 2.14
CA ASP A 61 -6.24 4.59 1.06
C ASP A 61 -5.21 3.78 0.26
N ALA A 62 -3.96 4.25 0.22
CA ALA A 62 -2.87 3.54 -0.43
C ALA A 62 -1.50 3.80 0.22
N LEU A 63 -0.60 2.82 0.09
CA LEU A 63 0.82 2.94 0.40
C LEU A 63 1.62 2.97 -0.90
N ILE A 64 2.42 4.01 -1.12
CA ILE A 64 3.22 4.22 -2.33
C ILE A 64 4.70 4.20 -1.97
N VAL A 65 5.50 3.44 -2.72
CA VAL A 65 6.97 3.42 -2.58
C VAL A 65 7.58 4.18 -3.74
N LEU A 66 8.45 5.14 -3.40
CA LEU A 66 9.17 5.98 -4.34
C LEU A 66 10.68 5.74 -4.23
N ASP A 67 11.38 5.80 -5.35
CA ASP A 67 12.85 5.81 -5.38
C ASP A 67 13.44 7.19 -4.99
N ALA A 68 14.78 7.27 -5.01
CA ALA A 68 15.53 8.48 -4.73
C ALA A 68 15.20 9.64 -5.70
N HIS A 69 14.73 9.33 -6.91
CA HIS A 69 14.34 10.30 -7.92
C HIS A 69 12.86 10.71 -7.83
N GLY A 70 12.08 10.06 -6.96
CA GLY A 70 10.66 10.31 -6.78
C GLY A 70 9.76 9.54 -7.76
N ARG A 71 10.32 8.55 -8.46
CA ARG A 71 9.55 7.64 -9.30
C ARG A 71 8.84 6.61 -8.44
N GLU A 72 7.57 6.36 -8.73
CA GLU A 72 6.80 5.28 -8.12
C GLU A 72 7.31 3.91 -8.60
N ILE A 73 7.68 3.07 -7.64
CA ILE A 73 8.20 1.72 -7.88
C ILE A 73 7.25 0.64 -7.35
N ALA A 74 6.36 0.99 -6.43
CA ALA A 74 5.27 0.13 -5.98
C ALA A 74 4.11 0.94 -5.41
N ARG A 75 2.90 0.36 -5.47
CA ARG A 75 1.68 0.89 -4.87
C ARG A 75 0.82 -0.26 -4.34
N PHE A 76 0.28 -0.07 -3.14
CA PHE A 76 -0.60 -1.00 -2.47
C PHE A 76 -1.88 -0.28 -2.07
N ASN A 77 -3.03 -0.64 -2.65
CA ASN A 77 -4.31 0.01 -2.35
C ASN A 77 -5.08 -0.82 -1.32
N VAL A 78 -5.65 -0.16 -0.31
CA VAL A 78 -6.47 -0.80 0.72
C VAL A 78 -7.71 -1.46 0.09
N SER A 79 -8.32 -0.78 -0.88
CA SER A 79 -9.50 -1.27 -1.60
C SER A 79 -9.26 -2.55 -2.38
N ASP A 80 -8.04 -2.77 -2.91
CA ASP A 80 -7.69 -3.99 -3.61
C ASP A 80 -7.62 -5.18 -2.65
N VAL A 81 -7.05 -4.99 -1.46
CA VAL A 81 -6.96 -6.04 -0.43
C VAL A 81 -8.34 -6.42 0.07
N TRP A 82 -9.16 -5.45 0.50
CA TRP A 82 -10.48 -5.74 1.04
C TRP A 82 -11.43 -6.34 0.00
N ARG A 83 -11.30 -5.95 -1.27
CA ARG A 83 -12.04 -6.61 -2.36
C ARG A 83 -11.66 -8.08 -2.48
N ARG A 84 -10.36 -8.40 -2.51
CA ARG A 84 -9.89 -9.78 -2.59
C ARG A 84 -10.29 -10.60 -1.35
N GLU A 85 -10.28 -9.99 -0.16
CA GLU A 85 -10.71 -10.63 1.08
C GLU A 85 -12.21 -10.97 1.01
N ALA A 86 -13.05 -10.03 0.59
CA ALA A 86 -14.48 -10.25 0.39
C ALA A 86 -14.76 -11.33 -0.66
N GLU A 87 -14.00 -11.37 -1.76
CA GLU A 87 -14.09 -12.41 -2.79
C GLU A 87 -13.65 -13.80 -2.25
N ALA A 88 -12.62 -13.86 -1.42
CA ALA A 88 -12.17 -15.10 -0.78
C ALA A 88 -13.23 -15.66 0.19
N VAL A 89 -13.82 -14.79 1.02
CA VAL A 89 -14.92 -15.16 1.92
C VAL A 89 -16.12 -15.69 1.13
N ASN A 90 -16.50 -15.02 0.04
CA ASN A 90 -17.64 -15.45 -0.80
C ASN A 90 -17.38 -16.74 -1.59
N SER A 91 -16.12 -17.04 -1.94
CA SER A 91 -15.77 -18.20 -2.78
C SER A 91 -15.33 -19.44 -2.01
N GLY A 92 -15.13 -19.33 -0.69
CA GLY A 92 -14.63 -20.43 0.15
C GLY A 92 -13.21 -20.90 -0.20
N LYS A 93 -12.46 -20.11 -0.98
CA LYS A 93 -11.09 -20.43 -1.42
C LYS A 93 -10.06 -19.85 -0.45
N ALA A 94 -8.90 -20.51 -0.39
CA ALA A 94 -7.75 -20.01 0.37
C ALA A 94 -7.34 -18.63 -0.16
N PHE A 95 -7.26 -17.65 0.74
CA PHE A 95 -6.88 -16.29 0.43
C PHE A 95 -5.38 -16.22 0.12
N THR A 96 -5.03 -16.01 -1.14
CA THR A 96 -3.68 -15.58 -1.52
C THR A 96 -3.72 -14.09 -1.77
N HIS A 97 -3.02 -13.35 -0.91
CA HIS A 97 -2.98 -11.89 -0.92
C HIS A 97 -2.40 -11.34 -2.23
N TRP A 98 -1.67 -12.16 -3.00
CA TRP A 98 -0.98 -11.80 -4.22
C TRP A 98 -1.01 -12.96 -5.22
N ALA A 99 -1.19 -12.62 -6.50
CA ALA A 99 -1.02 -13.52 -7.63
C ALA A 99 0.36 -13.29 -8.26
#